data_AF-A0A961XFM3-F1
#
_entry.id   AF-A0A961XFM3-F1
#
_cell.length_a   1.000
_cell.length_b   1.000
_cell.length_c   1.000
_cell.angle_alpha   90.00
_cell.angle_beta   90.00
_cell.angle_gamma   90.00
#
_symmetry.space_group_name_H-M   'P 1'
#
loop_
_entity.id
_entity.type
_entity.pdbx_description
1 polymer ?
#
loop_
_entity_poly.entity_id
_entity_poly.type
_entity_poly.pdbx_seq_one_letter_code
_entity_poly.pdbx_strand_id
1 'polypeptide(L)'
;HQDKEDDALIGVRSTALLFGRNTKAWLVLFYGLTLLGFVIALMSAGAGWPAWIGLLATLVLLGWQIAVLDIHDAPQCLSLFRFNHVVGAVLFAGLVLAIPFA
;
A
#
# COMPACT_ATOMS: atom_id res chain seq x y z
N HIS A 1 1.97 -1.43 -14.89
CA HIS A 1 3.14 -1.07 -15.71
C HIS A 1 2.70 -0.04 -16.74
N GLN A 2 2.69 1.25 -16.39
CA GLN A 2 2.07 2.26 -17.26
C GLN A 2 3.07 2.87 -18.24
N ASP A 3 4.27 3.20 -17.76
CA ASP A 3 5.24 3.97 -18.55
C ASP A 3 6.43 3.12 -19.01
N LYS A 4 6.34 1.79 -18.94
CA LYS A 4 7.51 0.90 -19.13
C LYS A 4 8.09 0.97 -20.55
N GLU A 5 7.23 1.04 -21.55
CA GLU A 5 7.67 1.13 -22.95
C GLU A 5 8.23 2.53 -23.25
N ASP A 6 7.58 3.56 -22.74
CA ASP A 6 8.03 4.95 -22.86
C ASP A 6 9.38 5.16 -22.15
N ASP A 7 9.51 4.71 -20.90
CA ASP A 7 10.74 4.75 -20.09
C ASP A 7 11.89 4.04 -20.81
N ALA A 8 11.62 2.87 -21.41
CA ALA A 8 12.61 2.12 -22.18
C ALA A 8 13.04 2.86 -23.45
N LEU A 9 12.09 3.51 -24.14
CA LEU A 9 12.33 4.30 -25.35
C LEU A 9 13.18 5.55 -25.06
N ILE A 10 12.96 6.22 -23.93
CA ILE A 10 13.71 7.45 -23.55
C ILE A 10 14.91 7.18 -22.64
N GLY A 11 15.18 5.92 -22.28
CA GLY A 11 16.33 5.51 -21.48
C GLY A 11 16.24 5.80 -19.98
N VAL A 12 15.03 6.05 -19.46
CA VAL A 12 14.78 6.26 -18.03
C VAL A 12 14.90 4.92 -17.30
N ARG A 13 15.69 4.87 -16.22
CA ARG A 13 15.85 3.66 -15.38
C ARG A 13 14.82 3.61 -14.26
N SER A 14 13.55 3.40 -14.60
CA SER A 14 12.48 3.34 -13.60
C SER A 14 12.48 2.03 -12.81
N THR A 15 11.84 2.05 -11.63
CA THR A 15 11.61 0.84 -10.82
C THR A 15 10.70 -0.16 -11.53
N ALA A 16 9.86 0.29 -12.46
CA ALA A 16 9.07 -0.59 -13.32
C ALA A 16 9.95 -1.44 -14.24
N LEU A 17 11.07 -0.89 -14.72
CA LEU A 17 12.09 -1.63 -15.47
C LEU A 17 12.95 -2.50 -14.55
N LEU A 18 13.37 -1.99 -13.39
CA LEU A 18 14.18 -2.73 -12.42
C LEU A 18 13.47 -3.98 -11.88
N PHE A 19 12.20 -3.85 -11.49
CA PHE A 19 11.44 -4.94 -10.89
C PHE A 19 10.80 -5.85 -11.94
N GLY A 20 10.47 -5.32 -13.12
CA GLY A 20 9.97 -6.09 -14.26
C GLY A 20 8.84 -7.06 -13.86
N ARG A 21 9.05 -8.36 -14.10
CA ARG A 21 8.04 -9.40 -13.78
C ARG A 21 7.83 -9.60 -12.27
N ASN A 22 8.78 -9.18 -11.44
CA ASN A 22 8.75 -9.34 -9.99
C ASN A 22 8.07 -8.18 -9.26
N THR A 23 7.49 -7.20 -9.97
CA THR A 23 6.82 -6.04 -9.36
C THR A 23 5.79 -6.44 -8.30
N LYS A 24 5.02 -7.50 -8.52
CA LYS A 24 4.04 -7.97 -7.54
C LYS A 24 4.69 -8.43 -6.22
N ALA A 25 5.83 -9.13 -6.30
CA ALA A 25 6.57 -9.57 -5.12
C ALA A 25 7.17 -8.40 -4.34
N TRP A 26 7.73 -7.41 -5.04
CA TRP A 26 8.22 -6.18 -4.41
C TRP A 26 7.10 -5.37 -3.76
N LEU A 27 5.91 -5.33 -4.38
CA LEU A 27 4.76 -4.65 -3.80
C LEU A 27 4.30 -5.33 -2.50
N VAL A 28 4.26 -6.68 -2.49
CA VAL A 28 3.99 -7.46 -1.26
C VAL A 28 4.99 -7.10 -0.16
N LEU A 29 6.28 -7.04 -0.49
CA LEU A 29 7.32 -6.67 0.47
C LEU A 29 7.10 -5.26 1.02
N PHE A 30 6.87 -4.26 0.15
CA PHE A 30 6.69 -2.88 0.61
C PHE A 30 5.42 -2.70 1.44
N TYR A 31 4.29 -3.31 1.05
CA TYR A 31 3.08 -3.29 1.86
C TYR A 31 3.30 -3.96 3.21
N GLY A 32 4.02 -5.09 3.24
CA GLY A 32 4.41 -5.76 4.48
C GLY A 32 5.25 -4.86 5.40
N LEU A 33 6.25 -4.18 4.83
CA LEU A 33 7.09 -3.24 5.59
C LEU A 33 6.30 -2.04 6.11
N THR A 34 5.37 -1.49 5.31
CA THR A 34 4.48 -0.41 5.76
C THR A 34 3.64 -0.85 6.95
N LEU A 35 3.00 -2.02 6.87
CA LEU A 35 2.17 -2.57 7.94
C LEU A 35 3.00 -2.83 9.20
N LEU A 36 4.20 -3.42 9.06
CA LEU A 36 5.12 -3.64 10.16
C LEU A 36 5.53 -2.32 10.83
N GLY A 37 5.84 -1.30 10.04
CA GLY A 37 6.15 0.04 10.56
C GLY A 37 5.01 0.62 11.38
N PHE A 38 3.77 0.47 10.92
CA PHE A 38 2.59 0.90 11.68
C PHE A 38 2.38 0.08 12.96
N VAL A 39 2.57 -1.24 12.94
CA VAL A 39 2.52 -2.06 14.16
C VAL A 39 3.51 -1.52 15.20
N ILE A 40 4.77 -1.30 14.81
CA ILE A 40 5.81 -0.76 15.70
C ILE A 40 5.42 0.62 16.23
N ALA A 41 4.88 1.49 15.37
CA ALA A 41 4.45 2.83 15.76
C ALA A 41 3.27 2.80 16.76
N LEU A 42 2.24 1.98 16.51
CA LEU A 42 1.09 1.84 17.40
C LEU A 42 1.49 1.28 18.77
N MET A 43 2.38 0.28 18.80
CA MET A 43 2.92 -0.26 20.06
C MET A 43 3.73 0.80 20.82
N SER A 44 4.63 1.49 20.12
CA SER A 44 5.49 2.52 20.74
C SER A 44 4.69 3.71 21.27
N ALA A 45 3.59 4.06 20.61
CA ALA A 45 2.71 5.16 20.99
C ALA A 45 1.65 4.77 22.03
N GLY A 46 1.50 3.49 22.38
CA GLY A 46 0.43 3.02 23.27
C GLY A 46 -0.97 3.26 22.69
N ALA A 47 -1.13 3.19 21.37
CA ALA A 47 -2.37 3.59 20.71
C ALA A 47 -3.57 2.74 21.13
N GLY A 48 -4.72 3.40 21.34
CA GLY A 48 -5.98 2.76 21.70
C GLY A 48 -6.48 1.73 20.67
N TRP A 49 -7.36 0.82 21.11
CA TRP A 49 -7.86 -0.30 20.31
C TRP A 49 -8.46 0.07 18.93
N PRO A 50 -9.10 1.24 18.68
CA PRO A 50 -9.62 1.57 17.35
C PRO A 50 -8.52 1.72 16.29
N ALA A 51 -7.31 2.13 16.67
CA ALA A 51 -6.17 2.24 15.76
C ALA A 51 -5.78 0.87 15.20
N TRP A 52 -5.84 -0.17 16.02
CA TRP A 52 -5.58 -1.56 15.62
C TRP A 52 -6.64 -2.09 14.66
N ILE A 53 -7.91 -1.69 14.82
CA ILE A 53 -8.95 -2.02 13.86
C ILE A 53 -8.73 -1.31 12.53
N GLY A 54 -8.35 -0.03 12.55
CA GLY A 54 -7.97 0.71 11.34
C GLY A 54 -6.80 0.05 10.61
N LEU A 55 -5.79 -0.42 11.34
CA LEU A 55 -4.66 -1.16 10.79
C LEU A 55 -5.06 -2.53 10.23
N LEU A 56 -5.96 -3.26 10.89
CA LEU A 56 -6.49 -4.53 10.40
C LEU A 56 -7.29 -4.33 9.10
N ALA A 57 -8.14 -3.30 9.04
CA ALA A 57 -8.87 -2.96 7.82
C ALA A 57 -7.90 -2.58 6.68
N THR A 58 -6.84 -1.83 7.00
CA THR A 58 -5.77 -1.49 6.05
C THR A 58 -5.06 -2.72 5.51
N LEU A 59 -4.72 -3.69 6.37
CA LEU A 59 -4.15 -4.98 5.97
C LEU A 59 -5.06 -5.72 4.97
N VAL A 60 -6.37 -5.79 5.26
CA VAL A 60 -7.34 -6.44 4.37
C VAL A 60 -7.42 -5.74 3.02
N LEU A 61 -7.47 -4.41 2.99
CA LEU A 61 -7.54 -3.64 1.73
C LEU A 61 -6.27 -3.83 0.89
N LEU A 62 -5.09 -3.74 1.50
CA LEU A 62 -3.82 -3.96 0.80
C LEU A 62 -3.66 -5.41 0.32
N GLY A 63 -4.10 -6.39 1.12
CA GLY A 63 -4.15 -7.80 0.74
C GLY A 63 -5.08 -8.04 -0.45
N TRP A 64 -6.25 -7.41 -0.47
CA TRP A 64 -7.18 -7.45 -1.60
C TRP A 64 -6.55 -6.83 -2.85
N GLN A 65 -5.90 -5.66 -2.74
CA GLN A 65 -5.20 -5.05 -3.88
C GLN A 65 -4.17 -6.00 -4.48
N ILE A 66 -3.34 -6.65 -3.65
CA ILE A 66 -2.37 -7.65 -4.12
C ILE A 66 -3.08 -8.81 -4.82
N ALA A 67 -4.19 -9.31 -4.28
CA ALA A 67 -4.92 -10.43 -4.83
C ALA A 67 -5.44 -10.13 -6.24
N VAL A 68 -6.03 -8.95 -6.45
CA VAL A 68 -6.63 -8.56 -7.74
C VAL A 68 -5.67 -7.92 -8.73
N LEU A 69 -4.48 -7.50 -8.27
CA LEU A 69 -3.49 -6.82 -9.11
C LEU A 69 -3.04 -7.68 -10.28
N ASP A 70 -3.30 -7.17 -11.48
CA ASP A 70 -2.66 -7.49 -12.73
C ASP A 70 -1.67 -6.38 -13.11
N ILE A 71 -0.38 -6.72 -13.14
CA ILE A 71 0.69 -5.75 -13.45
C ILE A 71 0.74 -5.35 -14.93
N HIS A 72 0.07 -6.11 -15.80
CA HIS A 72 0.00 -5.87 -17.24
C HIS A 72 -1.19 -4.99 -17.64
N ASP A 73 -2.17 -4.80 -16.76
CA ASP A 73 -3.28 -3.88 -16.95
C ASP A 73 -2.93 -2.49 -16.38
N ALA A 74 -2.50 -1.59 -17.26
CA ALA A 74 -2.12 -0.23 -16.91
C ALA A 74 -3.27 0.60 -16.29
N PRO A 75 -4.49 0.64 -16.88
CA PRO A 75 -5.65 1.26 -16.26
C PRO A 75 -5.98 0.72 -14.86
N GLN A 76 -5.93 -0.60 -14.67
CA GLN A 76 -6.17 -1.21 -13.35
C GLN A 76 -5.09 -0.79 -12.35
N CYS A 77 -3.82 -0.81 -12.74
CA CYS A 77 -2.71 -0.33 -11.91
C CYS A 77 -2.95 1.10 -11.41
N LEU A 78 -3.39 2.01 -12.29
CA LEU A 78 -3.69 3.39 -11.92
C LEU A 78 -4.88 3.49 -10.97
N SER A 79 -5.93 2.71 -11.23
CA SER A 79 -7.12 2.66 -10.38
C SER A 79 -6.76 2.20 -8.96
N LEU A 80 -6.01 1.11 -8.83
CA LEU A 80 -5.51 0.60 -7.54
C LEU A 80 -4.57 1.60 -6.86
N PHE A 81 -3.69 2.26 -7.63
CA PHE A 81 -2.84 3.31 -7.09
C PHE A 81 -3.65 4.46 -6.49
N ARG A 82 -4.65 4.97 -7.21
CA ARG A 82 -5.55 6.03 -6.72
C ARG A 82 -6.37 5.57 -5.51
N PHE A 83 -6.74 4.30 -5.47
CA PHE A 83 -7.47 3.71 -4.34
C PHE A 83 -6.65 3.71 -3.04
N ASN A 84 -5.33 3.85 -3.08
CA ASN A 84 -4.51 4.02 -1.86
C ASN A 84 -4.89 5.26 -1.04
N HIS A 85 -5.55 6.27 -1.63
CA HIS A 85 -6.14 7.36 -0.85
C HIS A 85 -7.20 6.85 0.14
N VAL A 86 -8.02 5.88 -0.27
CA VAL A 86 -9.03 5.24 0.59
C VAL A 86 -8.36 4.42 1.68
N VAL A 87 -7.32 3.66 1.33
CA VAL A 87 -6.52 2.89 2.30
C VAL A 87 -5.95 3.82 3.38
N GLY A 88 -5.32 4.92 2.97
CA GLY A 88 -4.80 5.93 3.89
C GLY A 88 -5.89 6.55 4.77
N ALA A 89 -7.05 6.88 4.18
CA ALA A 89 -8.18 7.44 4.91
C ALA A 89 -8.75 6.47 5.97
N VAL A 90 -8.82 5.17 5.67
CA VAL A 90 -9.24 4.13 6.62
C VAL A 90 -8.29 4.04 7.81
N LEU A 91 -6.98 4.00 7.56
CA LEU A 91 -5.98 3.98 8.62
C LEU A 91 -6.05 5.25 9.48
N PHE A 92 -6.13 6.42 8.83
CA PHE A 92 -6.24 7.72 9.50
C PHE A 92 -7.50 7.80 10.37
N ALA A 93 -8.65 7.35 9.87
CA ALA A 93 -9.88 7.30 10.66
C ALA A 93 -9.72 6.43 11.91
N GLY A 94 -9.06 5.27 11.80
CA GLY A 94 -8.76 4.42 12.95
C GLY A 94 -7.89 5.12 14.01
N LEU A 95 -6.89 5.88 13.58
CA LEU A 95 -6.05 6.70 14.47
C LEU A 95 -6.84 7.81 15.16
N VAL A 96 -7.66 8.56 14.40
CA VAL A 96 -8.49 9.64 14.96
C VAL A 96 -9.50 9.10 15.96
N LEU A 97 -10.15 7.98 15.65
CA LEU A 97 -11.11 7.32 16.55
C LEU A 97 -10.44 6.75 17.80
N ALA A 98 -9.13 6.50 17.77
CA ALA A 98 -8.38 6.03 18.93
C ALA A 98 -8.02 7.14 19.93
N ILE A 99 -8.09 8.43 19.54
CA ILE A 99 -7.71 9.56 20.41
C ILE A 99 -8.39 9.53 21.78
N PRO A 100 -9.70 9.22 21.92
CA PRO A 100 -10.37 9.15 23.22
C PRO A 100 -9.97 7.93 24.08
N PHE A 101 -9.23 6.98 23.50
CA PHE A 101 -8.85 5.70 24.12
C PHE A 101 -7.33 5.56 24.29
N ALA A 102 -6.58 6.63 24.00
CA ALA A 102 -5.13 6.71 24.14
C ALA A 102 -4.72 7.19 25.54
#